data_AF-A0A7V6SI29-F1
#
_entry.id   AF-A0A7V6SI29-F1
#
_cell.length_a   1.000
_cell.length_b   1.000
_cell.length_c   1.000
_cell.angle_alpha   90.00
_cell.angle_beta   90.00
_cell.angle_gamma   90.00
#
_symmetry.space_group_name_H-M   'P 1'
#
loop_
_entity.id
_entity.type
_entity.pdbx_description
1 polymer ?
#
loop_
_entity_poly.entity_id
_entity_poly.type
_entity_poly.pdbx_seq_one_letter_code
_entity_poly.pdbx_strand_id
1 'polypeptide(L)'
;VTRTLSRRITRVNPPAAFVTETGSALILGVAALLVRVPVSTTHTVASAIVGTGVLRSPRAVQWNTVLRMLLVWLVTPFAAAALAAVVRLALLPFG
;
A
#
# COMPACT_ATOMS: atom_id res chain seq x y z
N VAL A 1 6.58 9.60 2.72
CA VAL A 1 5.15 9.16 2.78
C VAL A 1 4.90 8.14 3.89
N THR A 2 5.81 7.20 4.14
CA THR A 2 5.69 6.18 5.21
C THR A 2 5.55 6.77 6.61
N ARG A 3 6.35 7.78 6.99
CA ARG A 3 6.25 8.42 8.33
C ARG A 3 4.88 9.06 8.60
N THR A 4 4.25 9.63 7.57
CA THR A 4 2.91 10.25 7.68
C THR A 4 1.80 9.20 7.64
N LEU A 5 1.96 8.14 6.84
CA LEU A 5 1.08 6.97 6.83
C LEU A 5 1.06 6.25 8.18
N SER A 6 2.22 5.96 8.76
CA SER A 6 2.34 5.32 10.07
C SER A 6 1.56 6.11 11.11
N ARG A 7 1.78 7.43 11.25
CA ARG A 7 1.03 8.26 12.21
C ARG A 7 -0.49 8.26 12.01
N ARG A 8 -0.99 8.05 10.78
CA ARG A 8 -2.42 7.99 10.45
C ARG A 8 -3.05 6.61 10.66
N ILE A 9 -2.23 5.56 10.77
CA ILE A 9 -2.68 4.16 10.95
C ILE A 9 -2.50 3.73 12.41
N THR A 10 -1.31 3.91 12.99
CA THR A 10 -0.99 3.51 14.38
C THR A 10 0.25 4.24 14.92
N ARG A 11 0.41 4.37 16.24
CA ARG A 11 1.63 4.96 16.83
C ARG A 11 2.80 3.97 16.77
N VAL A 12 3.69 4.17 15.80
CA VAL A 12 4.91 3.39 15.64
C VAL A 12 6.03 3.95 16.53
N ASN A 13 6.54 3.13 17.46
CA ASN A 13 7.76 3.39 18.25
C ASN A 13 9.00 2.78 17.54
N PRO A 14 10.24 3.16 17.90
CA PRO A 14 11.43 2.71 17.18
C PRO A 14 11.56 1.18 17.02
N PRO A 15 11.26 0.34 18.04
CA PRO A 15 11.28 -1.11 17.88
C PRO A 15 10.23 -1.62 16.86
N ALA A 16 9.02 -1.08 16.88
CA ALA A 16 7.98 -1.47 15.92
C ALA A 16 8.31 -0.99 14.49
N ALA A 17 8.99 0.15 14.36
CA ALA A 17 9.47 0.63 13.05
C ALA A 17 10.48 -0.35 12.46
N PHE A 18 11.44 -0.82 13.26
CA PHE A 18 12.41 -1.82 12.84
C PHE A 18 11.71 -3.10 12.36
N VAL A 19 10.80 -3.65 13.16
CA VAL A 19 10.03 -4.86 12.79
C VAL A 19 9.23 -4.66 11.50
N THR A 20 8.63 -3.49 11.33
CA THR A 20 7.85 -3.15 10.13
C THR A 20 8.73 -3.14 8.88
N GLU A 21 9.87 -2.45 8.96
CA GLU A 21 10.80 -2.32 7.84
C GLU A 21 11.43 -3.68 7.50
N THR A 22 11.92 -4.42 8.50
CA THR A 22 12.48 -5.77 8.29
C THR A 22 11.45 -6.72 7.69
N GLY A 23 10.21 -6.72 8.20
CA GLY A 23 9.13 -7.55 7.64
C GLY A 23 8.84 -7.21 6.19
N SER A 24 8.74 -5.92 5.85
CA SER A 24 8.51 -5.49 4.47
C SER A 24 9.69 -5.82 3.54
N ALA A 25 10.92 -5.65 4.01
CA ALA A 25 12.13 -5.97 3.26
C ALA A 25 12.25 -7.47 2.98
N LEU A 26 11.90 -8.32 3.95
CA LEU A 26 11.86 -9.77 3.75
C LEU A 26 10.81 -10.17 2.72
N ILE A 27 9.58 -9.64 2.83
CA ILE A 27 8.51 -9.95 1.87
C ILE A 27 8.91 -9.51 0.46
N LEU A 28 9.43 -8.28 0.31
CA LEU A 28 9.87 -7.76 -0.98
C LEU A 28 11.07 -8.54 -1.52
N GLY A 29 12.02 -8.92 -0.66
CA GLY A 29 13.19 -9.71 -1.03
C GLY A 29 12.80 -11.09 -1.53
N VAL A 30 11.92 -11.79 -0.80
CA VAL A 30 11.39 -13.10 -1.21
C VAL A 30 10.60 -12.97 -2.52
N ALA A 31 9.75 -11.95 -2.64
CA ALA A 31 8.98 -11.72 -3.85
C ALA A 31 9.88 -11.45 -5.08
N ALA A 32 10.90 -10.63 -4.91
CA ALA A 32 11.87 -10.32 -5.97
C ALA A 32 12.68 -11.56 -6.40
N LEU A 33 13.12 -12.37 -5.44
CA LEU A 33 14.00 -13.51 -5.71
C LEU A 33 13.25 -14.73 -6.26
N LEU A 34 12.04 -15.01 -5.76
CA LEU A 34 11.32 -16.25 -6.08
C LEU A 34 10.18 -16.06 -7.09
N VAL A 35 9.48 -14.92 -7.05
CA VAL A 35 8.20 -14.76 -7.74
C VAL A 35 8.37 -14.00 -9.07
N ARG A 36 9.44 -13.21 -9.25
CA ARG A 36 9.81 -12.51 -10.51
C ARG A 36 8.71 -11.63 -11.13
N VAL A 37 7.69 -11.25 -10.36
CA VAL A 37 6.65 -10.30 -10.77
C VAL A 37 6.81 -8.96 -10.05
N PRO A 38 6.38 -7.85 -10.66
CA PRO A 38 6.41 -6.53 -10.02
C PRO A 38 5.45 -6.49 -8.83
N VAL A 39 6.00 -6.41 -7.62
CA VAL A 39 5.22 -6.30 -6.37
C VAL A 39 5.18 -4.85 -5.90
N SER A 40 4.00 -4.40 -5.48
CA SER A 40 3.81 -3.05 -4.93
C SER A 40 4.46 -2.91 -3.55
N THR A 41 5.50 -2.09 -3.48
CA THR A 41 6.18 -1.72 -2.22
C THR A 41 5.24 -0.95 -1.28
N THR A 42 4.32 -0.15 -1.83
CA THR A 42 3.35 0.62 -1.03
C THR A 42 2.38 -0.30 -0.30
N HIS A 43 1.82 -1.32 -0.97
CA HIS A 43 0.96 -2.32 -0.32
C HIS A 43 1.71 -3.11 0.74
N THR A 44 2.95 -3.50 0.43
CA THR A 44 3.75 -4.33 1.33
C THR A 44 4.08 -3.58 2.62
N VAL A 45 4.60 -2.35 2.52
CA VAL A 45 4.95 -1.53 3.70
C VAL A 45 3.71 -1.11 4.48
N ALA A 46 2.62 -0.71 3.80
CA ALA A 46 1.37 -0.34 4.49
C ALA A 46 0.79 -1.53 5.28
N SER A 47 0.82 -2.73 4.70
CA SER A 47 0.34 -3.95 5.38
C SER A 47 1.25 -4.33 6.56
N ALA A 48 2.56 -4.16 6.43
CA ALA A 48 3.50 -4.35 7.54
C ALA A 48 3.22 -3.36 8.70
N ILE A 49 2.94 -2.09 8.41
CA ILE A 49 2.57 -1.07 9.43
C ILE A 49 1.27 -1.48 10.14
N VAL A 50 0.25 -1.90 9.39
CA VAL A 50 -1.02 -2.37 9.96
C VAL A 50 -0.77 -3.61 10.83
N GLY A 51 -0.01 -4.57 10.33
CA GLY A 51 0.31 -5.82 11.04
C GLY A 51 1.04 -5.58 12.37
N THR A 52 2.06 -4.72 12.39
CA THR A 52 2.76 -4.37 13.65
C THR A 52 1.85 -3.60 14.61
N GLY A 53 0.95 -2.76 14.09
CA GLY A 53 -0.09 -2.09 14.89
C GLY A 53 -1.07 -3.06 15.54
N VAL A 54 -1.57 -4.03 14.76
CA VAL A 54 -2.50 -5.07 15.21
C VAL A 54 -1.85 -5.96 16.27
N LEU A 55 -0.59 -6.38 16.06
CA LEU A 55 0.14 -7.22 17.01
C LEU A 55 0.29 -6.56 18.39
N ARG A 56 0.45 -5.23 18.42
CA ARG A 56 0.56 -4.48 19.68
C ARG A 56 -0.80 -4.20 20.31
N SER A 57 -1.74 -3.68 19.54
CA SER A 57 -3.10 -3.43 19.99
C SER A 57 -4.02 -3.18 18.79
N PRO A 58 -4.95 -4.11 18.47
CA PRO A 58 -5.90 -3.92 17.39
C PRO A 58 -6.80 -2.70 17.57
N ARG A 59 -7.03 -2.27 18.83
CA ARG A 59 -7.83 -1.09 19.17
C ARG A 59 -7.12 0.23 18.89
N ALA A 60 -5.79 0.23 18.87
CA ALA A 60 -4.98 1.42 18.58
C ALA A 60 -4.86 1.72 17.08
N VAL A 61 -5.33 0.80 16.22
CA VAL A 61 -5.30 0.94 14.76
C VAL A 61 -6.49 1.75 14.28
N GLN A 62 -6.23 2.76 13.44
CA GLN A 62 -7.26 3.57 12.80
C GLN A 62 -7.87 2.85 11.60
N TRP A 63 -8.81 1.94 11.87
CA TRP A 63 -9.45 1.10 10.85
C TRP A 63 -10.14 1.89 9.73
N ASN A 64 -10.71 3.06 10.03
CA ASN A 64 -11.29 3.95 9.02
C ASN A 64 -10.25 4.40 7.98
N THR A 65 -9.01 4.68 8.41
CA THR A 65 -7.91 5.00 7.50
C THR A 65 -7.52 3.80 6.65
N VAL A 66 -7.42 2.62 7.25
CA VAL A 66 -7.08 1.37 6.54
C VAL A 66 -8.14 1.04 5.48
N LEU A 67 -9.43 1.14 5.83
CA LEU A 67 -10.55 0.94 4.90
C LEU A 67 -10.51 1.94 3.74
N ARG A 68 -10.26 3.23 4.01
CA ARG A 68 -10.09 4.23 2.95
C ARG A 68 -8.93 3.91 2.02
N MET A 69 -7.81 3.42 2.55
CA MET A 69 -6.67 3.00 1.73
C MET A 69 -7.05 1.82 0.82
N LEU A 70 -7.72 0.80 1.34
CA LEU A 70 -8.19 -0.34 0.56
C LEU A 70 -9.15 0.08 -0.56
N LEU A 71 -10.09 0.97 -0.25
CA LEU A 71 -11.03 1.52 -1.24
C LEU A 71 -10.28 2.29 -2.35
N VAL A 72 -9.32 3.13 -1.99
CA VAL A 72 -8.52 3.88 -2.98
C VAL A 72 -7.71 2.92 -3.85
N TRP A 73 -7.08 1.90 -3.27
CA TRP A 73 -6.31 0.90 -4.02
C TRP A 73 -7.17 0.14 -5.03
N LEU A 74 -8.44 -0.09 -4.71
CA LEU A 74 -9.38 -0.71 -5.64
C LEU A 74 -9.86 0.27 -6.71
N VAL A 75 -10.24 1.50 -6.35
CA VAL A 75 -10.81 2.48 -7.28
C VAL A 75 -9.79 3.06 -8.27
N THR A 76 -8.54 3.23 -7.85
CA THR A 76 -7.49 3.85 -8.67
C THR A 76 -7.25 3.15 -10.02
N PRO A 77 -7.08 1.81 -10.11
CA PRO A 77 -6.90 1.15 -11.41
C PRO A 77 -8.10 1.30 -12.33
N PHE A 78 -9.34 1.31 -11.82
CA PHE A 78 -10.52 1.54 -12.64
C PHE A 78 -10.59 2.98 -13.15
N ALA A 79 -10.25 3.96 -12.31
CA ALA A 79 -10.18 5.35 -12.73
C ALA A 79 -9.10 5.56 -13.80
N ALA A 80 -7.93 4.93 -13.64
CA ALA A 80 -6.85 4.97 -14.61
C ALA A 80 -7.26 4.31 -15.95
N ALA A 81 -7.94 3.16 -15.89
CA ALA A 81 -8.45 2.48 -17.08
C ALA A 81 -9.51 3.31 -17.82
N ALA A 82 -10.45 3.91 -17.09
CA ALA A 82 -11.47 4.79 -17.67
C ALA A 82 -10.84 6.02 -18.33
N LEU A 83 -9.86 6.65 -17.68
CA LEU A 83 -9.14 7.79 -18.25
C LEU A 83 -8.36 7.39 -19.52
N ALA A 84 -7.66 6.26 -19.48
CA ALA A 84 -6.93 5.74 -20.64
C ALA A 84 -7.88 5.45 -21.83
N ALA A 85 -9.08 4.91 -21.56
CA ALA A 85 -10.09 4.68 -22.60
C ALA A 85 -10.58 6.00 -23.23
N VAL A 86 -10.86 7.02 -22.41
CA VAL A 86 -11.28 8.34 -22.89
C VAL A 86 -10.20 8.97 -23.76
N VAL A 87 -8.94 8.95 -23.32
CA VAL A 87 -7.81 9.49 -24.09
C VAL A 87 -7.65 8.74 -25.42
N ARG A 88 -7.75 7.40 -25.40
CA ARG A 88 -7.66 6.61 -26.64
C ARG A 88 -8.76 6.98 -27.63
N LEU A 89 -10.01 7.10 -27.18
CA LEU A 89 -11.13 7.48 -28.04
C LEU A 89 -10.96 8.88 -28.64
N ALA A 90 -10.42 9.83 -27.87
CA ALA A 90 -10.15 11.19 -28.33
C ALA A 90 -8.99 11.29 -29.34
N LEU A 91 -8.07 10.33 -29.35
CA LEU A 91 -6.95 10.26 -30.29
C LEU A 91 -7.26 9.50 -31.59
N LEU A 92 -8.30 8.65 -31.61
CA LEU A 92 -8.79 7.97 -32.81
C LEU A 92 -9.09 8.90 -34.02
N PRO A 93 -9.66 10.10 -33.87
CA PRO A 93 -9.93 10.99 -35.01
C PRO A 93 -8.69 11.66 -35.62
N PHE A 94 -7.49 11.45 -35.07
CA PHE A 94 -6.24 12.05 -35.55
C PHE A 94 -5.23 11.02 -36.12
N GLY A 95 -5.61 9.74 -36.22
CA GLY A 95 -4.78 8.64 -36.71
C GLY A 95 -5.21 8.09 -38.06
#